data_AF-A0A8T3N0X8-F1
#
_entry.id   AF-A0A8T3N0X8-F1
#
_cell.length_a   1.000
_cell.length_b   1.000
_cell.length_c   1.000
_cell.angle_alpha   90.00
_cell.angle_beta   90.00
_cell.angle_gamma   90.00
#
_symmetry.space_group_name_H-M   'P 1'
#
loop_
_entity.id
_entity.type
_entity.pdbx_description
1 polymer ?
#
loop_
_entity_poly.entity_id
_entity_poly.type
_entity_poly.pdbx_seq_one_letter_code
_entity_poly.pdbx_strand_id
1 'polypeptide(L)'
;MSTIDGDADEILALGVAPVWRRQGLATRLLAEHLAAVPDGRSVRTTVVVAERDVVEPLDQGLRMDIARRLLIRAGFQVTRAPDPLGRLDPAAVVGWRA
;
A
#
# COMPACT_ATOMS: atom_id res chain seq x y z
N MET A 1 -22.52 6.07 -6.90
CA MET A 1 -23.11 5.62 -5.63
C MET A 1 -21.96 5.54 -4.64
N SER A 2 -21.98 6.44 -3.66
CA SER A 2 -20.88 6.72 -2.74
C SER A 2 -20.88 5.71 -1.60
N THR A 3 -19.87 4.86 -1.53
CA THR A 3 -19.53 4.12 -0.30
C THR A 3 -18.25 4.75 0.24
N ILE A 4 -18.42 5.70 1.14
CA ILE A 4 -17.40 5.96 2.18
C ILE A 4 -17.63 4.78 3.15
N ASP A 5 -16.82 3.72 3.12
CA ASP A 5 -15.52 3.61 3.79
C ASP A 5 -15.62 3.97 5.29
N GLY A 6 -16.55 3.32 6.02
CA GLY A 6 -16.70 3.47 7.48
C GLY A 6 -16.08 2.34 8.32
N ASP A 7 -15.88 1.16 7.73
CA ASP A 7 -15.57 -0.07 8.49
C ASP A 7 -14.15 -0.62 8.27
N ALA A 8 -13.33 0.03 7.44
CA ALA A 8 -11.96 -0.41 7.15
C ALA A 8 -10.92 0.56 7.73
N ASP A 9 -9.85 0.00 8.31
CA ASP A 9 -8.64 0.77 8.59
C ASP A 9 -7.91 1.07 7.29
N GLU A 10 -7.32 2.26 7.17
CA GLU A 10 -6.59 2.65 5.97
C GLU A 10 -5.11 2.85 6.24
N ILE A 11 -4.27 2.16 5.47
CA ILE A 11 -2.84 2.44 5.41
C ILE A 11 -2.61 3.56 4.40
N LEU A 12 -2.39 4.77 4.92
CA LEU A 12 -2.18 5.98 4.13
C LEU A 12 -0.79 6.03 3.47
N ALA A 13 0.23 5.54 4.17
CA ALA A 13 1.60 5.52 3.68
C ALA A 13 2.47 4.52 4.46
N LEU A 14 3.45 3.95 3.79
CA LEU A 14 4.56 3.20 4.38
C LEU A 14 5.83 3.58 3.64
N GLY A 15 6.79 4.16 4.37
CA GLY A 15 8.07 4.60 3.82
C GLY A 15 9.24 4.09 4.66
N VAL A 16 10.34 3.77 4.00
CA VAL A 16 11.62 3.43 4.64
C VAL A 16 12.71 4.28 4.01
N ALA A 17 13.42 5.05 4.85
CA ALA A 17 14.52 5.89 4.40
C ALA A 17 15.61 5.05 3.70
N PRO A 18 16.31 5.60 2.68
CA PRO A 18 17.27 4.86 1.85
C PRO A 18 18.27 4.00 2.63
N VAL A 19 18.86 4.57 3.69
CA VAL A 19 19.87 3.91 4.54
C VAL A 19 19.37 2.66 5.29
N TRP A 20 18.04 2.50 5.40
CA TRP A 20 17.39 1.36 6.08
C TRP A 20 16.71 0.38 5.11
N ARG A 21 16.79 0.61 3.80
CA ARG A 21 16.17 -0.26 2.79
C ARG A 21 16.84 -1.64 2.75
N ARG A 22 16.12 -2.64 2.25
CA ARG A 22 16.59 -4.04 2.07
C ARG A 22 16.94 -4.80 3.36
N GLN A 23 16.60 -4.26 4.54
CA GLN A 23 16.79 -4.90 5.84
C GLN A 23 15.49 -5.51 6.40
N GLY A 24 14.44 -5.59 5.59
CA GLY A 24 13.13 -6.12 6.00
C GLY A 24 12.27 -5.16 6.84
N LEU A 25 12.72 -3.91 7.06
CA LEU A 25 12.02 -2.96 7.93
C LEU A 25 10.57 -2.68 7.47
N ALA A 26 10.33 -2.46 6.18
CA ALA A 26 8.98 -2.24 5.66
C ALA A 26 8.05 -3.43 5.96
N THR A 27 8.54 -4.66 5.78
CA THR A 27 7.81 -5.88 6.09
C THR A 27 7.47 -5.95 7.57
N ARG A 28 8.44 -5.67 8.46
CA ARG A 28 8.21 -5.71 9.90
C ARG A 28 7.22 -4.65 10.35
N LEU A 29 7.39 -3.40 9.90
CA LEU A 29 6.46 -2.30 10.22
C LEU A 29 5.03 -2.62 9.78
N LEU A 30 4.86 -3.13 8.55
CA LEU A 30 3.55 -3.53 8.05
C LEU A 30 2.96 -4.67 8.89
N ALA A 31 3.74 -5.70 9.20
CA ALA A 31 3.28 -6.82 10.00
C ALA A 31 2.85 -6.41 11.41
N GLU A 32 3.64 -5.57 12.10
CA GLU A 32 3.29 -5.05 13.43
C GLU A 32 2.03 -4.19 13.39
N HIS A 33 1.89 -3.34 12.36
CA HIS A 33 0.70 -2.51 12.21
C HIS A 33 -0.55 -3.36 12.00
N LEU A 34 -0.47 -4.39 11.14
CA LEU A 34 -1.59 -5.30 10.90
C LEU A 34 -1.93 -6.19 12.10
N ALA A 35 -0.94 -6.54 12.92
CA ALA A 35 -1.16 -7.30 14.16
C ALA A 35 -1.89 -6.47 15.24
N ALA A 36 -1.82 -5.14 15.15
CA ALA A 36 -2.54 -4.22 16.03
C ALA A 36 -3.98 -3.93 15.58
N VAL A 37 -4.37 -4.38 14.39
CA VAL A 37 -5.75 -4.21 13.88
C VAL A 37 -6.68 -5.18 14.63
N PRO A 38 -7.76 -4.69 15.26
CA PRO A 38 -8.73 -5.54 15.94
C PRO A 38 -9.32 -6.63 15.03
N ASP A 39 -9.57 -7.81 15.60
CA ASP A 39 -10.23 -8.91 14.88
C ASP A 39 -11.56 -8.46 14.26
N GLY A 40 -11.81 -8.89 13.03
CA GLY A 40 -13.01 -8.55 12.27
C GLY A 40 -12.98 -7.18 11.59
N ARG A 41 -11.90 -6.39 11.76
CA ARG A 41 -11.68 -5.17 10.97
C ARG A 41 -10.89 -5.46 9.70
N SER A 42 -11.44 -4.97 8.60
CA SER A 42 -10.76 -4.96 7.32
C SER A 42 -9.72 -3.84 7.24
N VAL A 43 -8.69 -4.04 6.42
CA VAL A 43 -7.65 -3.05 6.13
C VAL A 43 -7.60 -2.81 4.63
N ARG A 44 -7.58 -1.54 4.24
CA ARG A 44 -7.44 -1.10 2.87
C ARG A 44 -6.17 -0.27 2.68
N THR A 45 -5.64 -0.30 1.47
CA THR A 45 -4.63 0.67 1.05
C THR A 45 -4.76 0.95 -0.44
N THR A 46 -4.36 2.14 -0.84
CA THR A 46 -4.32 2.55 -2.23
C THR A 46 -2.90 2.97 -2.57
N VAL A 47 -2.33 2.37 -3.61
CA VAL A 47 -0.99 2.69 -4.10
C VAL A 47 -1.12 3.36 -5.46
N VAL A 48 -0.54 4.55 -5.57
CA VAL A 48 -0.58 5.41 -6.76
C VAL A 48 0.82 5.87 -7.13
N VAL A 49 0.95 6.51 -8.29
CA VAL A 49 2.21 7.07 -8.82
C VAL A 49 2.88 8.08 -7.89
N ALA A 50 2.09 8.73 -7.02
CA ALA A 50 2.56 9.79 -6.12
C ALA A 50 3.81 9.36 -5.34
N GLU A 51 4.94 9.98 -5.65
CA GLU A 51 6.19 9.80 -4.94
C GLU A 51 6.30 10.85 -3.83
N ARG A 52 6.82 10.43 -2.66
CA ARG A 52 6.99 11.32 -1.50
C ARG A 52 8.47 11.52 -1.10
N ASP A 53 9.40 10.73 -1.66
CA ASP A 53 10.83 10.93 -1.54
C ASP A 53 11.33 11.95 -2.58
N VAL A 54 11.61 13.17 -2.12
CA VAL A 54 12.11 14.26 -2.97
C VAL A 54 13.63 14.22 -3.17
N VAL A 55 14.33 13.36 -2.43
CA VAL A 55 15.80 13.33 -2.40
C VAL A 55 16.33 12.26 -3.33
N GLU A 56 15.81 11.03 -3.21
CA GLU A 56 16.24 9.89 -4.02
C GLU A 56 15.02 9.05 -4.45
N PRO A 57 14.20 9.57 -5.38
CA PRO A 57 13.00 8.89 -5.84
C PRO A 57 13.37 7.60 -6.56
N LEU A 58 12.71 6.51 -6.17
CA LEU A 58 12.80 5.25 -6.91
C LEU A 58 11.99 5.35 -8.22
N ASP A 59 12.46 4.63 -9.24
CA ASP A 59 11.70 4.43 -10.48
C ASP A 59 10.26 3.95 -10.19
N GLN A 60 9.28 4.48 -10.92
CA GLN A 60 7.87 4.17 -10.69
C GLN A 60 7.59 2.66 -10.79
N GLY A 61 8.10 1.98 -11.82
CA GLY A 61 7.90 0.55 -12.00
C GLY A 61 8.44 -0.24 -10.82
N LEU A 62 9.66 0.10 -10.39
CA LEU A 62 10.28 -0.52 -9.21
C LEU A 62 9.46 -0.29 -7.93
N ARG A 63 8.91 0.91 -7.73
CA ARG A 63 8.06 1.21 -6.57
C ARG A 63 6.78 0.40 -6.58
N MET A 64 6.13 0.29 -7.73
CA MET A 64 4.91 -0.51 -7.88
C MET A 64 5.17 -1.99 -7.64
N ASP A 65 6.31 -2.50 -8.11
CA ASP A 65 6.72 -3.88 -7.86
C ASP A 65 7.03 -4.14 -6.38
N ILE A 66 7.67 -3.19 -5.70
CA ILE A 66 7.92 -3.28 -4.26
C ILE A 66 6.60 -3.28 -3.49
N ALA A 67 5.72 -2.32 -3.78
CA ALA A 67 4.42 -2.19 -3.12
C ALA A 67 3.56 -3.45 -3.29
N ARG A 68 3.40 -3.94 -4.54
CA ARG A 68 2.65 -5.17 -4.81
C ARG A 68 3.21 -6.36 -4.04
N ARG A 69 4.54 -6.56 -4.05
CA ARG A 69 5.18 -7.66 -3.33
C ARG A 69 5.01 -7.56 -1.81
N LEU A 70 5.10 -6.37 -1.24
CA LEU A 70 4.88 -6.14 0.19
C LEU A 70 3.44 -6.49 0.59
N LEU A 71 2.46 -5.96 -0.16
CA LEU A 71 1.03 -6.16 0.12
C LEU A 71 0.63 -7.63 -0.03
N ILE A 72 1.02 -8.29 -1.13
CA ILE A 72 0.71 -9.71 -1.36
C ILE A 72 1.29 -10.58 -0.24
N ARG A 73 2.53 -10.33 0.18
CA ARG A 73 3.17 -11.07 1.28
C ARG A 73 2.52 -10.81 2.64
N ALA A 74 1.93 -9.64 2.83
CA ALA A 74 1.17 -9.29 4.03
C ALA A 74 -0.28 -9.81 4.00
N GLY A 75 -0.66 -10.58 2.97
CA GLY A 75 -1.98 -11.20 2.86
C GLY A 75 -3.06 -10.31 2.24
N PHE A 76 -2.69 -9.20 1.61
CA PHE A 76 -3.64 -8.39 0.86
C PHE A 76 -3.97 -9.04 -0.48
N GLN A 77 -5.24 -8.99 -0.85
CA GLN A 77 -5.69 -9.13 -2.23
C GLN A 77 -5.44 -7.81 -2.95
N VAL A 78 -4.71 -7.84 -4.07
CA VAL A 78 -4.32 -6.63 -4.81
C VAL A 78 -4.97 -6.64 -6.18
N THR A 79 -5.75 -5.61 -6.48
CA THR A 79 -6.43 -5.41 -7.76
C THR A 79 -6.05 -4.07 -8.37
N ARG A 80 -6.30 -3.88 -9.67
CA ARG A 80 -6.17 -2.57 -10.30
C ARG A 80 -7.13 -1.59 -9.62
N ALA A 81 -6.68 -0.36 -9.40
CA ALA A 81 -7.56 0.67 -8.86
C ALA A 81 -8.77 0.91 -9.78
N PRO A 82 -9.98 1.08 -9.22
CA PRO A 82 -11.17 1.39 -10.01
C PRO A 82 -11.10 2.80 -10.60
N ASP A 83 -12.00 3.10 -11.53
CA ASP A 83 -12.13 4.44 -12.08
C ASP A 83 -12.67 5.43 -11.03
N PRO A 84 -12.27 6.72 -11.08
CA PRO A 84 -11.42 7.33 -12.11
C PRO A 84 -9.91 7.09 -11.91
N LEU A 85 -9.51 6.54 -10.76
CA LEU A 85 -8.10 6.47 -10.38
C LEU A 85 -7.29 5.58 -11.32
N GLY A 86 -7.77 4.38 -11.64
CA GLY A 86 -7.08 3.48 -12.57
C GLY A 86 -6.96 3.99 -14.00
N ARG A 87 -7.75 4.99 -14.39
CA ARG A 87 -7.65 5.68 -15.68
C ARG A 87 -6.59 6.78 -15.64
N LEU A 88 -6.54 7.55 -14.55
CA LEU A 88 -5.56 8.61 -14.35
C LEU A 88 -4.15 8.07 -14.07
N ASP A 89 -4.08 6.94 -13.38
CA ASP A 89 -2.86 6.21 -13.10
C ASP A 89 -3.06 4.71 -13.46
N PRO A 90 -2.63 4.29 -14.66
CA PRO A 90 -2.75 2.90 -15.09
C PRO A 90 -2.02 1.90 -14.19
N ALA A 91 -1.04 2.34 -13.40
CA ALA A 91 -0.28 1.50 -12.48
C ALA A 91 -0.93 1.39 -11.09
N ALA A 92 -1.92 2.23 -10.79
CA ALA A 92 -2.55 2.29 -9.48
C ALA A 92 -3.22 0.96 -9.10
N VAL A 93 -3.09 0.60 -7.82
CA VAL A 93 -3.69 -0.60 -7.23
C VAL A 93 -4.38 -0.29 -5.92
N VAL A 94 -5.37 -1.11 -5.61
CA VAL A 94 -6.00 -1.18 -4.30
C VAL A 94 -5.67 -2.52 -3.68
N GLY A 95 -5.23 -2.50 -2.42
CA GLY A 95 -5.06 -3.67 -1.58
C GLY A 95 -6.21 -3.77 -0.58
N TRP A 96 -6.74 -4.98 -0.40
CA TRP A 96 -7.73 -5.29 0.64
C TRP A 96 -7.31 -6.52 1.46
N ARG A 97 -7.47 -6.45 2.79
CA ARG A 97 -7.29 -7.55 3.73
C ARG A 97 -8.49 -7.58 4.68
N ALA A 98 -9.09 -8.74 4.88
CA ALA A 98 -10.14 -8.96 5.88
C ALA A 98 -9.55 -9.47 7.19
#